data_AF-A0A2A4J2W8-F1
#
_entry.id   AF-A0A2A4J2W8-F1
#
_cell.length_a   1.000
_cell.length_b   1.000
_cell.length_c   1.000
_cell.angle_alpha   90.00
_cell.angle_beta   90.00
_cell.angle_gamma   90.00
#
_symmetry.space_group_name_H-M   'P 1'
#
loop_
_entity.id
_entity.type
_entity.pdbx_description
1 polymer ?
#
loop_
_entity_poly.entity_id
_entity_poly.type
_entity_poly.pdbx_seq_one_letter_code
_entity_poly.pdbx_strand_id
1 'polypeptide(L)'
;MRSISIVLMLSLVAIGGAAPARNKPYYDLNKAPEYFEKFIKDYNRVYKDDADKEAHYHAFVKTLHTINKSNELSDSAIFDINYMADYTEEEMKNLFGARDVA
;
A
#
# COMPACT_ATOMS: atom_id res chain seq x y z
N MET A 1 30.49 -18.78 55.26
CA MET A 1 29.41 -19.52 54.56
C MET A 1 28.07 -18.88 54.89
N ARG A 2 27.45 -18.17 53.93
CA ARG A 2 26.00 -17.86 53.94
C ARG A 2 25.51 -17.76 52.49
N SER A 3 24.94 -18.89 52.06
CA SER A 3 23.77 -19.10 51.19
C SER A 3 23.53 -18.21 49.96
N ILE A 4 23.52 -18.90 48.81
CA ILE A 4 23.09 -18.48 47.48
C ILE A 4 21.57 -18.23 47.46
N SER A 5 21.10 -17.22 46.72
CA SER A 5 19.75 -17.21 46.14
C SER A 5 19.78 -16.50 44.80
N ILE A 6 19.94 -17.29 43.75
CA ILE A 6 19.75 -16.91 42.34
C ILE A 6 18.24 -16.77 42.14
N VAL A 7 17.74 -15.54 41.99
CA VAL A 7 16.37 -15.32 41.52
C VAL A 7 16.40 -15.24 40.00
N LEU A 8 16.12 -16.38 39.40
CA LEU A 8 15.86 -16.56 37.97
C LEU A 8 14.47 -15.98 37.67
N MET A 9 14.36 -14.73 37.21
CA MET A 9 13.11 -14.22 36.64
C MET A 9 13.04 -14.56 35.15
N LEU A 10 12.53 -15.76 34.86
CA LEU A 10 11.93 -16.09 33.58
C LEU A 10 10.49 -15.55 33.58
N SER A 11 10.27 -14.38 32.99
CA SER A 11 8.93 -14.00 32.53
C SER A 11 8.88 -14.13 31.02
N LEU A 12 8.65 -15.35 30.54
CA LEU A 12 8.17 -15.57 29.18
C LEU A 12 6.74 -15.01 29.10
N VAL A 13 6.61 -13.78 28.60
CA VAL A 13 5.30 -13.28 28.17
C VAL A 13 5.17 -13.66 26.71
N ALA A 14 4.67 -14.87 26.44
CA ALA A 14 4.15 -15.20 25.12
C ALA A 14 2.83 -14.44 24.94
N ILE A 15 2.90 -13.19 24.46
CA ILE A 15 1.72 -12.50 23.95
C ILE A 15 1.38 -13.15 22.61
N GLY A 16 0.67 -14.27 22.68
CA GLY A 16 -0.13 -14.79 21.56
C GLY A 16 -1.31 -13.86 21.33
N GLY A 17 -1.05 -12.62 20.94
CA GLY A 17 -2.08 -11.71 20.46
C GLY A 17 -2.32 -12.02 19.00
N ALA A 18 -3.54 -12.45 18.65
CA ALA A 18 -4.00 -12.29 17.27
C ALA A 18 -3.75 -10.82 16.92
N ALA A 19 -2.89 -10.58 15.92
CA ALA A 19 -2.65 -9.23 15.44
C ALA A 19 -4.02 -8.60 15.18
N PRO A 20 -4.28 -7.35 15.64
CA PRO A 20 -5.54 -6.70 15.33
C PRO A 20 -5.76 -6.81 13.82
N ALA A 21 -6.98 -7.17 13.41
CA ALA A 21 -7.35 -7.16 12.01
C ALA A 21 -6.97 -5.77 11.45
N ARG A 22 -5.89 -5.72 10.66
CA ARG A 22 -5.44 -4.47 10.08
C ARG A 22 -6.55 -4.04 9.12
N ASN A 23 -7.21 -2.92 9.41
CA ASN A 23 -8.27 -2.40 8.57
C ASN A 23 -7.69 -2.13 7.18
N LYS A 24 -8.20 -2.84 6.18
CA LYS A 24 -7.81 -2.64 4.79
C LYS A 24 -8.46 -1.35 4.28
N PRO A 25 -7.72 -0.46 3.61
CA PRO A 25 -8.31 0.75 3.06
C PRO A 25 -9.29 0.40 1.94
N TYR A 26 -10.34 1.22 1.83
CA TYR A 26 -11.27 1.25 0.71
C TYR A 26 -11.41 2.70 0.23
N TYR A 27 -11.18 2.92 -1.05
CA TYR A 27 -11.24 4.26 -1.67
C TYR A 27 -12.57 4.45 -2.40
N ASP A 28 -13.27 5.53 -2.07
CA ASP A 28 -14.43 5.98 -2.84
C ASP A 28 -13.95 6.57 -4.17
N LEU A 29 -14.30 5.95 -5.29
CA LEU A 29 -13.85 6.40 -6.61
C LEU A 29 -14.38 7.80 -6.97
N ASN A 30 -15.48 8.26 -6.35
CA ASN A 30 -15.95 9.64 -6.54
C ASN A 30 -15.00 10.68 -5.92
N LYS A 31 -14.14 10.26 -4.99
CA LYS A 31 -13.11 11.07 -4.33
C LYS A 31 -11.73 10.91 -4.97
N ALA A 32 -11.64 10.21 -6.11
CA ALA A 32 -10.37 10.01 -6.78
C ALA A 32 -9.60 11.31 -7.11
N PRO A 33 -10.24 12.44 -7.50
CA PRO A 33 -9.53 13.70 -7.67
C PRO A 33 -8.80 14.15 -6.40
N GLU A 34 -9.47 14.07 -5.25
CA GLU A 34 -8.93 14.49 -3.95
C GLU A 34 -7.77 13.59 -3.51
N TYR A 35 -7.90 12.29 -3.72
CA TYR A 35 -6.83 11.33 -3.44
C TYR A 35 -5.62 11.54 -4.35
N PHE A 36 -5.85 11.87 -5.62
CA PHE A 36 -4.77 12.14 -6.57
C PHE A 36 -4.02 13.43 -6.21
N GLU A 37 -4.74 14.50 -5.85
CA GLU A 37 -4.11 15.74 -5.37
C GLU A 37 -3.28 15.51 -4.11
N LYS A 38 -3.77 14.69 -3.18
CA LYS A 38 -3.01 14.31 -1.99
C LYS A 38 -1.77 13.49 -2.37
N PHE A 39 -1.93 12.50 -3.24
CA PHE A 39 -0.84 11.65 -3.73
C PHE A 39 0.28 12.47 -4.40
N ILE A 40 -0.07 13.44 -5.24
CA ILE A 40 0.89 14.35 -5.87
C ILE A 40 1.75 15.06 -4.82
N LYS A 41 1.13 15.53 -3.73
CA LYS A 41 1.83 16.22 -2.64
C LYS A 41 2.66 15.26 -1.79
N ASP A 42 2.10 14.12 -1.41
CA ASP A 42 2.76 13.13 -0.56
C ASP A 42 4.02 12.54 -1.22
N TYR A 43 3.97 12.33 -2.54
CA TYR A 43 5.06 11.72 -3.30
C TYR A 43 5.84 12.71 -4.18
N ASN A 44 5.59 14.02 -4.03
CA ASN A 44 6.23 15.10 -4.79
C ASN A 44 6.23 14.84 -6.32
N ARG A 45 5.06 14.46 -6.85
CA ARG A 45 4.91 14.19 -8.29
C ARG A 45 5.07 15.48 -9.09
N VAL A 46 5.80 15.37 -10.19
CA VAL A 46 5.95 16.41 -11.20
C VAL A 46 5.69 15.77 -12.54
N TYR A 47 4.70 16.31 -13.26
CA TYR A 47 4.33 15.85 -14.60
C TYR A 47 4.84 16.85 -15.63
N LYS A 48 5.13 16.36 -16.83
CA LYS A 48 5.69 17.16 -17.91
C LYS A 48 4.73 18.24 -18.40
N ASP A 49 3.46 17.86 -18.57
CA ASP A 49 2.38 18.70 -19.08
C ASP A 49 1.01 18.17 -18.60
N ASP A 50 -0.07 18.86 -18.97
CA ASP A 50 -1.43 18.49 -18.54
C ASP A 50 -1.88 17.15 -19.12
N ALA A 51 -1.41 16.77 -20.31
CA ALA A 51 -1.76 15.49 -20.92
C ALA A 51 -1.07 14.32 -20.19
N ASP A 52 0.19 14.50 -19.80
CA ASP A 52 0.94 13.57 -18.95
C ASP A 52 0.24 13.39 -17.59
N LYS A 53 -0.13 14.50 -16.95
CA LYS A 53 -0.87 14.48 -15.68
C LYS A 53 -2.21 13.73 -15.80
N GLU A 54 -2.96 13.95 -16.88
CA GLU A 54 -4.24 13.26 -17.11
C GLU A 54 -4.04 11.74 -17.32
N ALA A 55 -3.00 11.33 -18.05
CA ALA A 55 -2.67 9.92 -18.23
C ALA A 55 -2.35 9.23 -16.89
N HIS A 56 -1.54 9.89 -16.04
CA HIS A 56 -1.24 9.43 -14.69
C HIS A 56 -2.47 9.43 -13.77
N TYR A 57 -3.39 10.40 -13.91
CA TYR A 57 -4.65 10.41 -13.16
C TYR A 57 -5.50 9.19 -13.51
N HIS A 58 -5.66 8.87 -14.80
CA HIS A 58 -6.39 7.66 -15.20
C HIS A 58 -5.73 6.38 -14.68
N ALA A 59 -4.40 6.29 -14.71
CA ALA A 59 -3.67 5.18 -14.13
C ALA A 59 -3.93 5.07 -12.61
N PHE A 60 -3.90 6.20 -11.91
CA PHE A 60 -4.19 6.26 -10.48
C PHE A 60 -5.60 5.76 -10.14
N VAL A 61 -6.63 6.18 -10.89
CA VAL A 61 -8.01 5.69 -10.71
C VAL A 61 -8.10 4.16 -10.90
N LYS A 62 -7.43 3.62 -11.93
CA LYS A 62 -7.34 2.16 -12.16
C LYS A 62 -6.67 1.45 -10.97
N THR A 63 -5.64 2.05 -10.38
CA THR A 63 -4.98 1.52 -9.19
C THR A 63 -5.90 1.52 -7.97
N LEU A 64 -6.67 2.59 -7.72
CA LEU A 64 -7.64 2.61 -6.60
C LEU A 64 -8.65 1.47 -6.71
N HIS A 65 -9.19 1.25 -7.91
CA HIS A 65 -10.10 0.13 -8.18
C HIS A 65 -9.42 -1.23 -7.90
N THR A 66 -8.15 -1.38 -8.33
CA THR A 66 -7.37 -2.60 -8.12
C THR A 66 -7.09 -2.84 -6.63
N ILE A 67 -6.74 -1.79 -5.87
CA ILE A 67 -6.53 -1.86 -4.43
C ILE A 67 -7.82 -2.31 -3.73
N ASN A 68 -8.95 -1.68 -4.03
CA ASN A 68 -10.24 -2.05 -3.44
C ASN A 68 -10.57 -3.53 -3.68
N LYS A 69 -10.48 -3.99 -4.93
CA LYS A 69 -10.73 -5.38 -5.29
C LYS A 69 -9.74 -6.34 -4.62
N SER A 70 -8.46 -5.99 -4.56
CA SER A 70 -7.43 -6.85 -3.95
C SER A 70 -7.61 -6.95 -2.44
N ASN A 71 -7.99 -5.86 -1.78
CA ASN A 71 -8.30 -5.84 -0.35
C ASN A 71 -9.58 -6.60 -0.01
N GLU A 72 -10.59 -6.58 -0.88
CA GLU A 72 -11.80 -7.39 -0.72
C GLU A 72 -11.48 -8.89 -0.80
N LEU A 73 -10.59 -9.29 -1.72
CA LEU A 73 -10.31 -10.70 -2.02
C LEU A 73 -9.16 -11.33 -1.21
N SER A 74 -8.21 -10.55 -0.69
CA SER A 74 -6.99 -11.09 -0.08
C SER A 74 -7.09 -11.20 1.43
N ASP A 75 -6.97 -12.39 2.01
CA ASP A 75 -6.94 -12.56 3.48
C ASP A 75 -5.55 -12.35 4.11
N SER A 76 -4.51 -12.30 3.29
CA SER A 76 -3.10 -12.33 3.74
C SER A 76 -2.31 -11.06 3.43
N ALA A 77 -2.83 -10.18 2.57
CA ALA A 77 -2.18 -8.94 2.18
C ALA A 77 -3.10 -7.73 2.34
N ILE A 78 -2.47 -6.57 2.47
CA ILE A 78 -3.14 -5.26 2.49
C ILE A 78 -2.46 -4.41 1.44
N PHE A 79 -3.28 -3.87 0.55
CA PHE A 79 -2.89 -3.01 -0.55
C PHE A 79 -3.30 -1.58 -0.20
N ASP A 80 -2.46 -0.62 -0.53
CA ASP A 80 -2.63 0.80 -0.21
C ASP A 80 -1.97 1.63 -1.32
N ILE A 81 -2.31 2.92 -1.39
CA ILE A 81 -1.63 3.88 -2.25
C ILE A 81 -0.16 3.93 -1.84
N ASN A 82 0.71 3.78 -2.84
CA ASN A 82 2.15 3.88 -2.67
C ASN A 82 2.77 4.66 -3.83
N TYR A 83 4.09 4.79 -3.87
CA TYR A 83 4.79 5.57 -4.91
C TYR A 83 4.61 5.02 -6.35
N MET A 84 3.98 3.89 -6.56
CA MET A 84 3.68 3.37 -7.89
C MET A 84 2.21 3.53 -8.27
N ALA A 85 1.42 4.21 -7.44
CA ALA A 85 -0.03 4.23 -7.59
C ALA A 85 -0.50 4.87 -8.90
N ASP A 86 0.29 5.79 -9.48
CA ASP A 86 -0.02 6.46 -10.74
C ASP A 86 0.76 5.91 -11.94
N TYR A 87 1.46 4.78 -11.82
CA TYR A 87 2.24 4.24 -12.94
C TYR A 87 1.32 3.88 -14.10
N THR A 88 1.62 4.44 -15.26
CA THR A 88 0.98 4.09 -16.53
C THR A 88 1.29 2.65 -16.93
N GLU A 89 0.51 2.10 -17.86
CA GLU A 89 0.74 0.75 -18.36
C GLU A 89 2.13 0.60 -19.01
N GLU A 90 2.63 1.65 -19.67
CA GLU A 90 3.97 1.67 -20.26
C GLU A 90 5.06 1.66 -19.19
N GLU A 91 4.93 2.46 -18.12
CA GLU A 91 5.88 2.46 -17.01
C GLU A 91 5.90 1.13 -16.26
N MET A 92 4.73 0.52 -16.05
CA MET A 92 4.64 -0.83 -15.48
C MET A 92 5.32 -1.87 -16.36
N LYS A 93 5.10 -1.85 -17.69
CA LYS A 93 5.79 -2.73 -18.64
C LYS A 93 7.30 -2.53 -18.61
N ASN A 94 7.76 -1.28 -18.51
CA ASN A 94 9.19 -0.98 -18.43
C ASN A 94 9.81 -1.49 -17.13
N LEU A 95 9.08 -1.44 -16.01
CA LEU A 95 9.56 -1.90 -14.70
C LEU A 95 9.69 -3.43 -14.62
N PHE A 96 8.71 -4.17 -15.15
CA PHE A 96 8.65 -5.63 -15.03
C PHE A 96 9.18 -6.38 -16.27
N GLY A 97 9.61 -5.64 -17.30
CA GLY A 97 9.85 -6.17 -18.63
C GLY A 97 8.54 -6.50 -19.34
N ALA A 98 8.58 -6.70 -20.66
CA ALA A 98 7.43 -7.09 -21.47
C ALA A 98 6.92 -8.49 -21.06
N ARG A 99 6.16 -8.56 -19.98
CA ARG A 99 5.23 -9.65 -19.71
C ARG A 99 3.87 -9.12 -20.10
N ASP A 100 3.28 -9.74 -21.12
CA ASP A 100 1.88 -9.52 -21.44
C ASP A 100 1.07 -9.80 -20.18
N VAL A 101 0.61 -8.75 -19.51
CA VAL A 101 -0.32 -8.84 -18.40
C VAL A 101 -1.69 -9.06 -19.02
N ALA A 102 -2.08 -10.33 -19.09
CA ALA A 102 -3.37 -10.81 -19.56
C ALA A 102 -4.52 -10.38 -18.64
#